data_AF-A0A143PKQ8-F1
#
_entry.id   AF-A0A143PKQ8-F1
#
_cell.length_a   1.000
_cell.length_b   1.000
_cell.length_c   1.000
_cell.angle_alpha   90.00
_cell.angle_beta   90.00
_cell.angle_gamma   90.00
#
_symmetry.space_group_name_H-M   'P 1'
#
loop_
_entity.id
_entity.type
_entity.pdbx_description
1 polymer ?
#
loop_
_entity_poly.entity_id
_entity_poly.type
_entity_poly.pdbx_seq_one_letter_code
_entity_poly.pdbx_strand_id
1 'polypeptide(L)'
;METQRREALLKEYGEVATSFRALTDIRFRLLALLPIAAVAAAWLKGDAFGTNVTGMALSTFGLAATIGLVIYNARNDQLYDELAGRAASIERSLGIPDGAFANRPTAWLKIHLVGIAVDVNHGTGVVVIYAASVALWLTGLLAPIFEFGRVAYLGFGLPHLIVVSPTSWTTVAAAAVATMTTTFVIGSIGTQTRSRRIEMRDLAVHAMTEVLSNGVDLRLADEDSPIVKSCATLANTKTDEVLRRARLYFSTDADSLNWNVVSHSRFESASYIVALLTNLPQRWILECYVSRPNTALQPMAAASTTGRRG
;
A
#
# COMPACT_ATOMS: atom_id res chain seq x y z
N MET A 1 38.07 6.46 4.43
CA MET A 1 36.82 5.66 4.43
C MET A 1 35.59 6.51 4.71
N GLU A 2 35.60 7.37 5.73
CA GLU A 2 34.45 8.24 6.06
C GLU A 2 34.03 9.19 4.91
N THR A 3 34.99 9.83 4.23
CA THR A 3 34.72 10.71 3.08
C THR A 3 34.02 9.97 1.93
N GLN A 4 34.51 8.77 1.58
CA GLN A 4 33.91 7.94 0.51
C GLN A 4 32.49 7.50 0.87
N ARG A 5 32.25 7.09 2.12
CA ARG A 5 30.90 6.74 2.59
C ARG A 5 29.96 7.95 2.52
N ARG A 6 30.41 9.12 2.97
CA ARG A 6 29.64 10.35 2.93
C ARG A 6 29.29 10.76 1.50
N GLU A 7 30.25 10.68 0.57
CA GLU A 7 30.03 10.94 -0.86
C GLU A 7 29.02 9.96 -1.46
N ALA A 8 29.13 8.67 -1.15
CA ALA A 8 28.17 7.66 -1.61
C ALA A 8 26.75 7.96 -1.10
N LEU A 9 26.60 8.30 0.18
CA LEU A 9 25.31 8.68 0.77
C LEU A 9 24.73 9.95 0.15
N LEU A 10 25.54 10.97 -0.10
CA LEU A 10 25.09 12.20 -0.76
C LEU A 10 24.63 11.94 -2.20
N LYS A 11 25.35 11.09 -2.94
CA LYS A 11 24.95 10.68 -4.29
C LYS A 11 23.63 9.92 -4.25
N GLU A 12 23.50 8.94 -3.35
CA GLU A 12 22.27 8.18 -3.18
C GLU A 12 21.08 9.08 -2.79
N TYR A 13 21.28 10.03 -1.88
CA TYR A 13 20.27 11.00 -1.49
C TYR A 13 19.75 11.81 -2.69
N GLY A 14 20.66 12.25 -3.57
CA GLY A 14 20.30 12.96 -4.81
C GLY A 14 19.41 12.12 -5.74
N GLU A 15 19.73 10.84 -5.92
CA GLU A 15 18.96 9.90 -6.74
C GLU A 15 17.58 9.59 -6.12
N VAL A 16 17.52 9.39 -4.80
CA VAL A 16 16.27 9.16 -4.07
C VAL A 16 15.36 10.38 -4.17
N ALA A 17 15.88 11.60 -3.96
CA ALA A 17 15.12 12.83 -4.05
C ALA A 17 14.62 13.09 -5.49
N THR A 18 15.43 12.76 -6.50
CA THR A 18 15.03 12.87 -7.91
C THR A 18 13.92 11.88 -8.26
N SER A 19 14.06 10.63 -7.85
CA SER A 19 13.03 9.59 -8.02
C SER A 19 11.73 9.95 -7.33
N PHE A 20 11.82 10.47 -6.10
CA PHE A 20 10.68 10.96 -5.33
C PHE A 20 9.92 12.07 -6.07
N ARG A 21 10.64 13.07 -6.60
CA ARG A 21 10.05 14.16 -7.39
C ARG A 21 9.36 13.62 -8.65
N ALA A 22 10.00 12.70 -9.37
CA ALA A 22 9.43 12.09 -10.57
C ALA A 22 8.11 11.36 -10.27
N LEU A 23 8.02 10.57 -9.19
CA LEU A 23 6.78 9.91 -8.79
C LEU A 23 5.67 10.91 -8.44
N THR A 24 6.01 12.01 -7.75
CA THR A 24 5.01 13.04 -7.45
C THR A 24 4.47 13.73 -8.70
N ASP A 25 5.32 14.07 -9.66
CA ASP A 25 4.93 14.70 -10.92
C ASP A 25 4.01 13.78 -11.74
N ILE A 26 4.38 12.49 -11.88
CA ILE A 26 3.54 11.52 -12.60
C ILE A 26 2.16 11.40 -11.95
N ARG A 27 2.09 11.34 -10.62
CA ARG A 27 0.80 11.25 -9.91
C ARG A 27 -0.08 12.48 -10.17
N PHE A 28 0.48 13.68 -10.11
CA PHE A 28 -0.28 14.90 -10.40
C PHE A 28 -0.80 14.93 -11.82
N ARG A 29 0.02 14.52 -12.80
CA ARG A 29 -0.40 14.42 -14.21
C ARG A 29 -1.54 13.43 -14.40
N LEU A 30 -1.49 12.27 -13.74
CA LEU A 30 -2.58 11.29 -13.81
C LEU A 30 -3.87 11.79 -13.16
N LEU A 31 -3.78 12.49 -12.03
CA LEU A 31 -4.94 13.12 -11.39
C LEU A 31 -5.56 14.21 -12.26
N ALA A 32 -4.75 14.96 -13.01
CA ALA A 32 -5.25 15.98 -13.94
C ALA A 32 -6.00 15.41 -15.15
N LEU A 33 -5.72 14.15 -15.55
CA LEU A 33 -6.42 13.50 -16.67
C LEU A 33 -7.86 13.10 -16.32
N LEU A 34 -8.17 12.83 -15.04
CA LEU A 34 -9.50 12.39 -14.60
C LEU A 34 -10.60 13.43 -14.88
N PRO A 35 -10.46 14.70 -14.47
CA PRO A 35 -11.45 15.74 -14.80
C PRO A 35 -11.61 15.93 -16.31
N ILE A 36 -10.53 15.89 -17.08
CA ILE A 36 -10.56 16.06 -18.54
C ILE A 36 -11.35 14.92 -19.18
N ALA A 37 -11.08 13.67 -18.77
CA ALA A 37 -11.82 12.50 -19.25
C ALA A 37 -13.31 12.58 -18.88
N ALA A 38 -13.65 13.05 -17.68
CA ALA A 38 -15.03 13.23 -17.25
C ALA A 38 -15.76 14.32 -18.07
N VAL A 39 -15.11 15.45 -18.35
CA VAL A 39 -15.67 16.52 -19.20
C VAL A 39 -15.85 16.05 -20.63
N ALA A 40 -14.85 15.35 -21.20
CA ALA A 40 -14.95 14.78 -22.54
C ALA A 40 -16.10 13.77 -22.63
N ALA A 41 -16.27 12.93 -21.60
CA ALA A 41 -17.37 11.99 -21.52
C ALA A 41 -18.74 12.68 -21.43
N ALA A 42 -18.85 13.76 -20.66
CA ALA A 42 -20.08 14.55 -20.56
C ALA A 42 -20.42 15.23 -21.90
N TRP A 43 -19.42 15.77 -22.60
CA TRP A 43 -19.61 16.42 -23.90
C TRP A 43 -20.06 15.44 -24.99
N LEU A 44 -19.45 14.24 -25.04
CA LEU A 44 -19.85 13.17 -25.97
C LEU A 44 -21.30 12.68 -25.75
N LYS A 45 -21.85 12.89 -24.56
CA LYS A 45 -23.24 12.57 -24.22
C LYS A 45 -24.24 13.62 -24.72
N GLY A 46 -23.77 14.82 -25.07
CA GLY A 46 -24.61 15.99 -25.36
C GLY A 46 -25.35 15.98 -26.69
N ASP A 47 -24.71 15.59 -27.80
CA ASP A 47 -25.33 15.77 -29.14
C ASP A 47 -25.06 14.66 -30.18
N ALA A 48 -24.17 13.69 -29.92
CA ALA A 48 -23.68 12.78 -30.97
C ALA A 48 -24.01 11.28 -30.78
N PHE A 49 -24.38 10.84 -29.58
CA PHE A 49 -24.57 9.41 -29.27
C PHE A 49 -25.84 9.16 -28.45
N GLY A 50 -26.98 9.18 -29.13
CA GLY A 50 -28.32 8.99 -28.55
C GLY A 50 -28.69 7.56 -28.14
N THR A 51 -27.77 6.74 -27.60
CA THR A 51 -28.13 5.40 -27.11
C THR A 51 -27.60 5.10 -25.72
N ASN A 52 -28.44 4.46 -24.89
CA ASN A 52 -28.07 3.90 -23.58
C ASN A 52 -26.82 3.00 -23.65
N VAL A 53 -26.59 2.38 -24.82
CA VAL A 53 -25.43 1.51 -25.09
C VAL A 53 -24.11 2.28 -25.07
N THR A 54 -24.04 3.43 -25.76
CA THR A 54 -22.80 4.23 -25.76
C THR A 54 -22.48 4.78 -24.37
N GLY A 55 -23.49 5.24 -23.63
CA GLY A 55 -23.32 5.70 -22.25
C GLY A 55 -22.81 4.60 -21.31
N MET A 56 -23.34 3.38 -21.46
CA MET A 56 -22.91 2.21 -20.67
C MET A 56 -21.47 1.78 -21.03
N ALA A 57 -21.14 1.74 -22.31
CA ALA A 57 -19.79 1.40 -22.78
C ALA A 57 -18.74 2.41 -22.27
N LEU A 58 -19.05 3.70 -22.37
CA LEU A 58 -18.20 4.78 -21.86
C LEU A 58 -18.03 4.70 -20.34
N SER A 59 -19.11 4.41 -19.62
CA SER A 59 -19.06 4.24 -18.16
C SER A 59 -18.24 3.03 -17.74
N THR A 60 -18.32 1.94 -18.50
CA THR A 60 -17.53 0.72 -18.25
C THR A 60 -16.05 0.98 -18.50
N PHE A 61 -15.72 1.66 -19.60
CA PHE A 61 -14.36 2.08 -19.91
C PHE A 61 -13.80 3.02 -18.84
N GLY A 62 -14.56 4.05 -18.45
CA GLY A 62 -14.18 4.99 -17.41
C GLY A 62 -13.95 4.31 -16.05
N LEU A 63 -14.80 3.35 -15.69
CA LEU A 63 -14.64 2.55 -14.47
C LEU A 63 -13.35 1.70 -14.52
N ALA A 64 -13.10 0.99 -15.62
CA ALA A 64 -11.91 0.17 -15.80
C ALA A 64 -10.62 1.02 -15.74
N ALA A 65 -10.60 2.16 -16.43
CA ALA A 65 -9.49 3.11 -16.38
C ALA A 65 -9.27 3.65 -14.96
N THR A 66 -10.35 4.01 -14.25
CA THR A 66 -10.27 4.49 -12.86
C THR A 66 -9.72 3.41 -11.92
N ILE A 67 -10.14 2.16 -12.06
CA ILE A 67 -9.60 1.02 -11.29
C ILE A 67 -8.10 0.85 -11.57
N GLY A 68 -7.70 0.90 -12.85
CA GLY A 68 -6.28 0.84 -13.22
C GLY A 68 -5.46 1.95 -12.58
N LEU A 69 -5.99 3.19 -12.56
CA LEU A 69 -5.35 4.33 -11.89
C LEU A 69 -5.27 4.16 -10.37
N VAL A 70 -6.31 3.62 -9.72
CA VAL A 70 -6.30 3.33 -8.28
C VAL A 70 -5.21 2.32 -7.94
N ILE A 71 -5.11 1.22 -8.70
CA ILE A 71 -4.09 0.19 -8.49
C ILE A 71 -2.68 0.77 -8.70
N TYR A 72 -2.49 1.52 -9.79
CA TYR A 72 -1.23 2.19 -10.09
C TYR A 72 -0.84 3.17 -8.97
N ASN A 73 -1.78 4.00 -8.51
CA ASN A 73 -1.52 4.97 -7.46
C ASN A 73 -1.22 4.29 -6.11
N ALA A 74 -1.92 3.20 -5.77
CA ALA A 74 -1.63 2.42 -4.56
C ALA A 74 -0.22 1.83 -4.59
N ARG A 75 0.26 1.38 -5.76
CA ARG A 75 1.65 0.94 -5.92
C ARG A 75 2.63 2.11 -5.79
N ASN A 76 2.32 3.26 -6.37
CA ASN A 76 3.15 4.46 -6.23
C ASN A 76 3.21 4.97 -4.79
N ASP A 77 2.12 4.86 -4.01
CA ASP A 77 2.12 5.19 -2.58
C ASP A 77 3.16 4.35 -1.81
N GLN A 78 3.25 3.05 -2.12
CA GLN A 78 4.27 2.18 -1.52
C GLN A 78 5.70 2.61 -1.88
N LEU A 79 5.95 2.93 -3.15
CA LEU A 79 7.27 3.39 -3.61
C LEU A 79 7.63 4.75 -3.01
N TYR A 80 6.65 5.64 -2.92
CA TYR A 80 6.79 6.97 -2.33
C TYR A 80 7.16 6.89 -0.85
N ASP A 81 6.44 6.08 -0.07
CA ASP A 81 6.72 5.88 1.36
C ASP A 81 8.13 5.30 1.56
N GLU A 82 8.54 4.37 0.69
CA GLU A 82 9.87 3.78 0.78
C GLU A 82 10.98 4.78 0.45
N LEU A 83 10.86 5.54 -0.63
CA LEU A 83 11.83 6.58 -0.98
C LEU A 83 11.90 7.67 0.09
N ALA A 84 10.76 8.10 0.65
CA ALA A 84 10.72 9.08 1.72
C ALA A 84 11.46 8.58 2.97
N GLY A 85 11.19 7.35 3.41
CA GLY A 85 11.90 6.79 4.55
C GLY A 85 13.38 6.52 4.26
N ARG A 86 13.76 6.24 3.00
CA ARG A 86 15.16 6.04 2.62
C ARG A 86 15.92 7.35 2.67
N ALA A 87 15.34 8.42 2.13
CA ALA A 87 15.88 9.76 2.24
C ALA A 87 16.05 10.19 3.71
N ALA A 88 15.04 9.96 4.55
CA ALA A 88 15.11 10.24 5.99
C ALA A 88 16.25 9.45 6.68
N SER A 89 16.45 8.19 6.31
CA SER A 89 17.55 7.36 6.82
C SER A 89 18.91 7.90 6.41
N ILE A 90 19.05 8.37 5.17
CA ILE A 90 20.29 8.96 4.67
C ILE A 90 20.58 10.29 5.38
N GLU A 91 19.58 11.15 5.56
CA GLU A 91 19.72 12.43 6.29
C GLU A 91 20.21 12.21 7.72
N ARG A 92 19.65 11.23 8.44
CA ARG A 92 20.13 10.85 9.78
C ARG A 92 21.56 10.33 9.75
N SER A 93 21.90 9.51 8.76
CA SER A 93 23.25 8.96 8.60
C SER A 93 24.29 10.02 8.26
N LEU A 94 23.87 11.09 7.56
CA LEU A 94 24.69 12.26 7.25
C LEU A 94 24.75 13.28 8.40
N GLY A 95 24.01 13.04 9.49
CA GLY A 95 23.94 13.96 10.64
C GLY A 95 23.24 15.28 10.30
N ILE A 96 22.25 15.27 9.41
CA ILE A 96 21.46 16.45 9.04
C ILE A 96 20.32 16.59 10.05
N PRO A 97 20.40 17.53 11.02
CA PRO A 97 19.47 17.59 12.14
C PRO A 97 18.08 18.08 11.73
N ASP A 98 17.97 18.84 10.65
CA ASP A 98 16.71 19.38 10.10
C ASP A 98 16.49 18.90 8.65
N GLY A 99 16.56 17.58 8.46
CA GLY A 99 16.35 16.95 7.16
C GLY A 99 14.89 17.08 6.69
N ALA A 100 14.70 17.32 5.38
CA ALA A 100 13.38 17.50 4.78
C ALA A 100 12.50 16.25 4.87
N PHE A 101 13.12 15.07 4.96
CA PHE A 101 12.43 13.79 5.10
C PHE A 101 12.46 13.26 6.54
N ALA A 102 13.57 13.45 7.26
CA ALA A 102 13.78 12.97 8.62
C ALA A 102 12.85 13.64 9.65
N ASN A 103 12.56 14.94 9.47
CA ASN A 103 11.67 15.71 10.35
C ASN A 103 10.43 16.22 9.62
N ARG A 104 9.96 15.46 8.64
CA ARG A 104 8.74 15.82 7.91
C ARG A 104 7.56 15.93 8.90
N PRO A 105 6.83 17.05 8.93
CA PRO A 105 5.66 17.19 9.80
C PRO A 105 4.59 16.18 9.38
N THR A 106 3.98 15.53 10.38
CA THR A 106 2.78 14.73 10.16
C THR A 106 1.60 15.61 9.79
N ALA A 107 0.62 15.07 9.07
CA ALA A 107 -0.62 15.78 8.78
C ALA A 107 -1.29 16.20 10.11
N TRP A 108 -1.34 17.51 10.36
CA TRP A 108 -1.87 18.08 11.60
C TRP A 108 -3.24 18.73 11.41
N LEU A 109 -3.59 19.09 10.18
CA LEU A 109 -4.84 19.78 9.87
C LEU A 109 -6.00 18.78 9.80
N LYS A 110 -7.08 19.08 10.53
CA LYS A 110 -8.35 18.35 10.49
C LYS A 110 -9.47 19.30 10.11
N ILE A 111 -10.26 18.92 9.10
CA ILE A 111 -11.44 19.69 8.68
C ILE A 111 -12.68 18.99 9.22
N HIS A 112 -13.57 19.75 9.85
CA HIS A 112 -14.85 19.24 10.34
C HIS A 112 -15.94 19.52 9.32
N LEU A 113 -16.47 18.47 8.70
CA LEU A 113 -17.56 18.52 7.72
C LEU A 113 -18.74 17.71 8.25
N VAL A 114 -19.86 18.39 8.51
CA VAL A 114 -21.13 17.75 8.90
C VAL A 114 -20.97 16.76 10.07
N GLY A 115 -20.26 17.16 11.13
CA GLY A 115 -20.02 16.34 12.32
C GLY A 115 -18.94 15.26 12.16
N ILE A 116 -18.29 15.14 11.00
CA ILE A 116 -17.19 14.21 10.74
C ILE A 116 -15.87 14.99 10.67
N ALA A 117 -14.89 14.61 11.49
CA ALA A 117 -13.53 15.12 11.39
C ALA A 117 -12.75 14.33 10.33
N VAL A 118 -12.29 15.02 9.28
CA VAL A 118 -11.53 14.45 8.18
C VAL A 118 -10.08 14.94 8.28
N ASP A 119 -9.14 13.99 8.37
CA ASP A 119 -7.71 14.32 8.37
C ASP A 119 -7.29 14.79 6.97
N VAL A 120 -6.72 16.00 6.89
CA VAL A 120 -6.19 16.57 5.65
C VAL A 120 -4.80 16.00 5.42
N ASN A 121 -4.79 14.80 4.86
CA ASN A 121 -3.57 14.17 4.36
C ASN A 121 -3.71 13.89 2.86
N HIS A 122 -2.57 13.65 2.22
CA HIS A 122 -2.48 13.40 0.79
C HIS A 122 -3.32 12.18 0.35
N GLY A 123 -3.36 11.14 1.18
CA GLY A 123 -4.14 9.94 0.93
C GLY A 123 -5.65 10.21 0.89
N THR A 124 -6.16 10.99 1.85
CA THR A 124 -7.60 11.34 1.94
C THR A 124 -8.10 12.01 0.67
N GLY A 125 -7.38 13.03 0.17
CA GLY A 125 -7.79 13.75 -1.04
C GLY A 125 -7.87 12.84 -2.27
N VAL A 126 -6.87 11.97 -2.41
CA VAL A 126 -6.82 11.01 -3.52
C VAL A 126 -7.93 9.95 -3.43
N VAL A 127 -8.21 9.43 -2.23
CA VAL A 127 -9.33 8.52 -1.99
C VAL A 127 -10.66 9.17 -2.37
N VAL A 128 -10.88 10.43 -1.99
CA VAL A 128 -12.12 11.16 -2.33
C VAL A 128 -12.30 11.32 -3.84
N ILE A 129 -11.25 11.72 -4.56
CA ILE A 129 -11.30 11.87 -6.03
C ILE A 129 -11.64 10.54 -6.71
N TYR A 130 -10.96 9.46 -6.33
CA TYR A 130 -11.23 8.15 -6.89
C TYR A 130 -12.62 7.63 -6.50
N ALA A 131 -13.07 7.83 -5.26
CA ALA A 131 -14.40 7.46 -4.81
C ALA A 131 -15.49 8.16 -5.64
N ALA A 132 -15.37 9.47 -5.82
CA ALA A 132 -16.29 10.25 -6.64
C ALA A 132 -16.30 9.77 -8.10
N SER A 133 -15.12 9.47 -8.65
CA SER A 133 -14.97 8.99 -10.03
C SER A 133 -15.59 7.60 -10.22
N VAL A 134 -15.31 6.65 -9.32
CA VAL A 134 -15.92 5.31 -9.34
C VAL A 134 -17.44 5.41 -9.20
N ALA A 135 -17.95 6.22 -8.27
CA ALA A 135 -19.38 6.41 -8.10
C ALA A 135 -20.04 7.02 -9.34
N LEU A 136 -19.39 7.99 -10.00
CA LEU A 136 -19.86 8.56 -11.27
C LEU A 136 -19.98 7.49 -12.36
N TRP A 137 -18.94 6.70 -12.58
CA TRP A 137 -18.96 5.65 -13.61
C TRP A 137 -19.96 4.53 -13.29
N LEU A 138 -20.06 4.11 -12.01
CA LEU A 138 -21.07 3.16 -11.57
C LEU A 138 -22.49 3.70 -11.78
N THR A 139 -22.72 5.00 -11.56
CA THR A 139 -24.02 5.62 -11.84
C THR A 139 -24.37 5.51 -13.33
N GLY A 140 -23.42 5.82 -14.21
CA GLY A 140 -23.61 5.70 -15.66
C GLY A 140 -23.83 4.26 -16.14
N LEU A 141 -23.28 3.27 -15.42
CA LEU A 141 -23.50 1.84 -15.66
C LEU A 141 -24.86 1.35 -15.14
N LEU A 142 -25.24 1.77 -13.92
CA LEU A 142 -26.46 1.28 -13.23
C LEU A 142 -27.74 1.94 -13.75
N ALA A 143 -27.69 3.22 -14.15
CA ALA A 143 -28.86 3.94 -14.65
C ALA A 143 -29.58 3.24 -15.82
N PRO A 144 -28.91 2.81 -16.91
CA PRO A 144 -29.58 2.08 -17.99
C PRO A 144 -30.09 0.70 -17.55
N ILE A 145 -29.43 0.04 -16.60
CA ILE A 145 -29.88 -1.26 -16.05
C ILE A 145 -31.18 -1.08 -15.26
N PHE A 146 -31.25 -0.05 -14.41
CA PHE A 146 -32.45 0.27 -13.64
C PHE A 146 -33.60 0.72 -14.55
N GLU A 147 -33.30 1.48 -15.61
CA GLU A 147 -34.28 1.86 -16.61
C GLU A 147 -34.83 0.64 -17.37
N PHE A 148 -33.96 -0.30 -17.77
CA PHE A 148 -34.40 -1.56 -18.37
C PHE A 148 -35.28 -2.37 -17.41
N GLY A 149 -34.88 -2.52 -16.15
CA GLY A 149 -35.66 -3.21 -15.12
C GLY A 149 -37.03 -2.56 -14.90
N ARG A 150 -37.10 -1.23 -14.93
CA ARG A 150 -38.36 -0.46 -14.85
C ARG A 150 -39.27 -0.74 -16.05
N VAL A 151 -38.72 -0.70 -17.27
CA VAL A 151 -39.48 -0.97 -18.51
C VAL A 151 -40.00 -2.41 -18.51
N ALA A 152 -39.15 -3.39 -18.12
CA ALA A 152 -39.56 -4.77 -17.99
C ALA A 152 -40.67 -4.95 -16.94
N TYR A 153 -40.54 -4.35 -15.76
CA TYR A 153 -41.55 -4.37 -14.69
C TYR A 153 -42.92 -3.85 -15.16
N LEU A 154 -42.93 -2.74 -15.90
CA LEU A 154 -44.17 -2.19 -16.49
C LEU A 154 -44.72 -3.09 -17.60
N GLY A 155 -43.86 -3.70 -18.42
CA GLY A 155 -44.25 -4.65 -19.46
C GLY A 155 -44.96 -5.89 -18.91
N PHE A 156 -44.66 -6.29 -17.66
CA PHE A 156 -45.36 -7.37 -16.97
C PHE A 156 -46.71 -6.97 -16.35
N GLY A 157 -47.16 -5.71 -16.51
CA GLY A 157 -48.48 -5.27 -16.05
C GLY A 157 -48.59 -5.09 -14.52
N LEU A 158 -47.47 -4.96 -13.81
CA LEU A 158 -47.47 -4.76 -12.36
C LEU A 158 -47.93 -3.33 -11.99
N PRO A 159 -48.63 -3.15 -10.85
CA PRO A 159 -49.26 -1.87 -10.50
C PRO A 159 -48.27 -0.72 -10.33
N HIS A 160 -48.72 0.49 -10.72
CA HIS A 160 -47.93 1.73 -10.87
C HIS A 160 -47.43 2.38 -9.57
N LEU A 161 -47.32 1.63 -8.47
CA LEU A 161 -47.27 2.18 -7.11
C LEU A 161 -46.09 3.14 -6.80
N ILE A 162 -45.10 3.32 -7.69
CA ILE A 162 -43.86 4.06 -7.36
C ILE A 162 -43.37 5.06 -8.45
N VAL A 163 -43.89 5.04 -9.69
CA VAL A 163 -43.22 5.73 -10.81
C VAL A 163 -44.07 6.84 -11.43
N VAL A 164 -44.15 8.00 -10.77
CA VAL A 164 -44.87 9.18 -11.29
C VAL A 164 -43.96 10.09 -12.14
N SER A 165 -42.62 9.97 -12.04
CA SER A 165 -41.65 10.63 -12.92
C SER A 165 -40.59 9.63 -13.45
N PRO A 166 -40.59 9.23 -14.75
CA PRO A 166 -39.96 7.97 -15.19
C PRO A 166 -38.43 7.89 -15.15
N THR A 167 -37.71 8.96 -15.50
CA THR A 167 -36.25 8.89 -15.75
C THR A 167 -35.38 9.48 -14.64
N SER A 168 -35.89 10.44 -13.89
CA SER A 168 -35.12 11.07 -12.80
C SER A 168 -34.92 10.12 -11.62
N TRP A 169 -35.93 9.30 -11.29
CA TRP A 169 -35.85 8.42 -10.12
C TRP A 169 -34.84 7.27 -10.33
N THR A 170 -34.76 6.68 -11.53
CA THR A 170 -33.82 5.59 -11.84
C THR A 170 -32.38 6.09 -11.77
N THR A 171 -32.13 7.32 -12.23
CA THR A 171 -30.82 7.98 -12.11
C THR A 171 -30.44 8.26 -10.66
N VAL A 172 -31.37 8.77 -9.85
CA VAL A 172 -31.14 9.02 -8.41
C VAL A 172 -30.88 7.72 -7.66
N ALA A 173 -31.67 6.67 -7.93
CA ALA A 173 -31.47 5.35 -7.34
C ALA A 173 -30.11 4.75 -7.73
N ALA A 174 -29.73 4.85 -9.01
CA ALA A 174 -28.43 4.41 -9.49
C ALA A 174 -27.27 5.13 -8.80
N ALA A 175 -27.38 6.45 -8.63
CA ALA A 175 -26.39 7.25 -7.91
C ALA A 175 -26.28 6.83 -6.44
N ALA A 176 -27.41 6.65 -5.75
CA ALA A 176 -27.41 6.20 -4.36
C ALA A 176 -26.73 4.83 -4.20
N VAL A 177 -27.08 3.84 -5.04
CA VAL A 177 -26.47 2.51 -5.03
C VAL A 177 -24.98 2.57 -5.36
N ALA A 178 -24.59 3.38 -6.34
CA ALA A 178 -23.19 3.59 -6.70
C ALA A 178 -22.37 4.16 -5.53
N THR A 179 -22.88 5.18 -4.84
CA THR A 179 -22.23 5.77 -3.66
C THR A 179 -22.13 4.77 -2.51
N MET A 180 -23.21 4.04 -2.20
CA MET A 180 -23.20 3.02 -1.14
C MET A 180 -22.20 1.89 -1.45
N THR A 181 -22.18 1.39 -2.68
CA THR A 181 -21.23 0.36 -3.11
C THR A 181 -19.79 0.86 -3.01
N THR A 182 -19.52 2.08 -3.47
CA THR A 182 -18.19 2.67 -3.43
C THR A 182 -17.68 2.85 -2.00
N THR A 183 -18.51 3.40 -1.11
CA THR A 183 -18.15 3.58 0.30
C THR A 183 -17.91 2.26 1.03
N PHE A 184 -18.74 1.25 0.76
CA PHE A 184 -18.55 -0.11 1.28
C PHE A 184 -17.22 -0.73 0.81
N VAL A 185 -16.90 -0.65 -0.49
CA VAL A 185 -15.65 -1.17 -1.05
C VAL A 185 -14.44 -0.47 -0.44
N ILE A 186 -14.47 0.86 -0.29
CA ILE A 186 -13.39 1.62 0.35
C ILE A 186 -13.18 1.16 1.80
N GLY A 187 -14.27 0.99 2.55
CA GLY A 187 -14.22 0.45 3.91
C GLY A 187 -13.59 -0.94 3.96
N SER A 188 -14.02 -1.84 3.08
CA SER A 188 -13.48 -3.20 2.98
C SER A 188 -11.97 -3.20 2.65
N ILE A 189 -11.53 -2.43 1.66
CA ILE A 189 -10.10 -2.30 1.29
C ILE A 189 -9.29 -1.75 2.47
N GLY A 190 -9.83 -0.76 3.20
CA GLY A 190 -9.20 -0.21 4.39
C GLY A 190 -9.00 -1.28 5.48
N THR A 191 -10.01 -2.10 5.74
CA THR A 191 -9.90 -3.21 6.70
C THR A 191 -8.89 -4.25 6.26
N GLN A 192 -8.91 -4.68 5.00
CA GLN A 192 -7.95 -5.64 4.45
C GLN A 192 -6.52 -5.13 4.51
N THR A 193 -6.30 -3.86 4.17
CA THR A 193 -4.96 -3.22 4.23
C THR A 193 -4.44 -3.19 5.66
N ARG A 194 -5.30 -2.86 6.64
CA ARG A 194 -4.92 -2.87 8.05
C ARG A 194 -4.58 -4.28 8.53
N SER A 195 -5.43 -5.26 8.24
CA SER A 195 -5.18 -6.66 8.59
C SER A 195 -3.88 -7.17 7.98
N ARG A 196 -3.65 -6.90 6.69
CA ARG A 196 -2.41 -7.29 6.00
C ARG A 196 -1.18 -6.61 6.58
N ARG A 197 -1.26 -5.33 6.97
CA ARG A 197 -0.15 -4.64 7.64
C ARG A 197 0.20 -5.30 8.98
N ILE A 198 -0.80 -5.69 9.78
CA ILE A 198 -0.58 -6.39 11.05
C ILE A 198 0.08 -7.75 10.80
N GLU A 199 -0.50 -8.54 9.91
CA GLU A 199 0.03 -9.87 9.51
C GLU A 199 1.48 -9.77 9.03
N MET A 200 1.80 -8.80 8.17
CA MET A 200 3.17 -8.60 7.70
C MET A 200 4.13 -8.22 8.83
N ARG A 201 3.71 -7.42 9.81
CA ARG A 201 4.54 -7.09 10.98
C ARG A 201 4.81 -8.33 11.81
N ASP A 202 3.80 -9.16 12.06
CA ASP A 202 3.94 -10.40 12.82
C ASP A 202 4.85 -11.40 12.11
N LEU A 203 4.71 -11.56 10.80
CA LEU A 203 5.59 -12.38 9.97
C LEU A 203 7.04 -11.87 9.97
N ALA A 204 7.24 -10.54 9.93
CA ALA A 204 8.58 -9.94 10.04
C ALA A 204 9.23 -10.20 11.40
N VAL A 205 8.46 -10.08 12.49
CA VAL A 205 8.91 -10.41 13.85
C VAL A 205 9.27 -11.90 13.95
N HIS A 206 8.46 -12.78 13.39
CA HIS A 206 8.70 -14.22 13.41
C HIS A 206 9.98 -14.58 12.63
N ALA A 207 10.12 -14.09 11.39
CA ALA A 207 11.33 -14.30 10.59
C ALA A 207 12.60 -13.78 11.29
N MET A 208 12.51 -12.60 11.93
CA MET A 208 13.61 -12.04 12.73
C MET A 208 13.97 -12.93 13.93
N THR A 209 12.97 -13.46 14.63
CA THR A 209 13.18 -14.32 15.79
C THR A 209 13.88 -15.62 15.37
N GLU A 210 13.45 -16.22 14.26
CA GLU A 210 14.02 -17.44 13.69
C GLU A 210 15.51 -17.28 13.34
N VAL A 211 15.84 -16.13 12.73
CA VAL A 211 17.21 -15.74 12.37
C VAL A 211 18.09 -15.57 13.61
N LEU A 212 17.55 -14.96 14.66
CA LEU A 212 18.29 -14.67 15.89
C LEU A 212 18.47 -15.91 16.78
N SER A 213 17.51 -16.82 16.81
CA SER A 213 17.53 -18.00 17.68
C SER A 213 18.42 -19.11 17.14
N ASN A 214 18.34 -19.41 15.85
CA ASN A 214 18.92 -20.63 15.30
C ASN A 214 20.36 -20.43 14.79
N GLY A 215 20.79 -19.17 14.60
CA GLY A 215 22.00 -18.88 13.85
C GLY A 215 21.80 -19.24 12.38
N VAL A 216 22.12 -18.33 11.48
CA VAL A 216 21.73 -18.48 10.08
C VAL A 216 22.84 -19.15 9.28
N ASP A 217 22.83 -20.49 9.24
CA ASP A 217 23.49 -21.21 8.14
C ASP A 217 22.50 -21.42 6.98
N LEU A 218 22.23 -20.34 6.23
CA LEU A 218 21.33 -20.37 5.08
C LEU A 218 21.87 -21.22 3.91
N ARG A 219 23.11 -21.72 4.00
CA ARG A 219 23.64 -22.66 3.00
C ARG A 219 23.00 -24.04 3.13
N LEU A 220 22.54 -24.39 4.33
CA LEU A 220 21.91 -25.66 4.65
C LEU A 220 20.37 -25.58 4.65
N ALA A 221 19.80 -24.40 4.38
CA ALA A 221 18.36 -24.23 4.35
C ALA A 221 17.73 -24.99 3.17
N ASP A 222 16.72 -25.79 3.47
CA ASP A 222 15.85 -26.48 2.53
C ASP A 222 14.50 -25.76 2.38
N GLU A 223 13.60 -26.32 1.54
CA GLU A 223 12.25 -25.79 1.35
C GLU A 223 11.39 -25.87 2.62
N ASP A 224 11.76 -26.78 3.53
CA ASP A 224 11.02 -27.03 4.76
C ASP A 224 11.43 -26.14 5.93
N SER A 225 12.56 -25.44 5.79
CA SER A 225 13.12 -24.55 6.77
C SER A 225 12.11 -23.47 7.21
N PRO A 226 11.86 -23.30 8.52
CA PRO A 226 10.90 -22.32 9.05
C PRO A 226 11.16 -20.88 8.59
N ILE A 227 12.45 -20.48 8.47
CA ILE A 227 12.84 -19.16 7.97
C ILE A 227 12.45 -18.96 6.51
N VAL A 228 12.63 -19.99 5.65
CA VAL A 228 12.29 -19.92 4.22
C VAL A 228 10.78 -19.79 4.06
N LYS A 229 10.00 -20.58 4.79
CA LYS A 229 8.53 -20.49 4.80
C LYS A 229 8.05 -19.12 5.28
N SER A 230 8.59 -18.62 6.39
CA SER A 230 8.26 -17.29 6.93
C SER A 230 8.59 -16.16 5.96
N CYS A 231 9.78 -16.18 5.36
CA CYS A 231 10.20 -15.21 4.36
C CYS A 231 9.37 -15.31 3.08
N ALA A 232 8.96 -16.51 2.64
CA ALA A 232 8.12 -16.71 1.46
C ALA A 232 6.72 -16.10 1.68
N THR A 233 6.10 -16.37 2.83
CA THR A 233 4.81 -15.77 3.21
C THR A 233 4.92 -14.25 3.35
N LEU A 234 5.98 -13.76 3.99
CA LEU A 234 6.23 -12.33 4.19
C LEU A 234 6.44 -11.59 2.86
N ALA A 235 7.21 -12.17 1.95
CA ALA A 235 7.48 -11.62 0.62
C ALA A 235 6.34 -11.85 -0.38
N ASN A 236 5.30 -12.59 0.02
CA ASN A 236 4.23 -13.05 -0.86
C ASN A 236 4.76 -13.72 -2.14
N THR A 237 5.73 -14.62 -1.96
CA THR A 237 6.38 -15.37 -3.06
C THR A 237 6.48 -16.86 -2.71
N LYS A 238 6.90 -17.67 -3.66
CA LYS A 238 7.11 -19.10 -3.46
C LYS A 238 8.42 -19.38 -2.71
N THR A 239 8.50 -20.49 -1.99
CA THR A 239 9.69 -20.90 -1.22
C THR A 239 10.93 -21.09 -2.10
N ASP A 240 10.76 -21.59 -3.32
CA ASP A 240 11.86 -21.78 -4.29
C ASP A 240 12.55 -20.46 -4.67
N GLU A 241 11.78 -19.38 -4.78
CA GLU A 241 12.31 -18.04 -5.07
C GLU A 241 13.15 -17.51 -3.89
N VAL A 242 12.66 -17.71 -2.67
CA VAL A 242 13.42 -17.35 -1.45
C VAL A 242 14.71 -18.15 -1.33
N LEU A 243 14.67 -19.45 -1.61
CA LEU A 243 15.86 -20.30 -1.63
C LEU A 243 16.86 -19.89 -2.70
N ARG A 244 16.39 -19.52 -3.90
CA ARG A 244 17.26 -19.01 -4.96
C ARG A 244 17.99 -17.74 -4.52
N ARG A 245 17.29 -16.83 -3.83
CA ARG A 245 17.91 -15.63 -3.23
C ARG A 245 18.90 -15.98 -2.13
N ALA A 246 18.53 -16.88 -1.22
CA ALA A 246 19.43 -17.35 -0.19
C ALA A 246 20.72 -17.91 -0.81
N ARG A 247 20.62 -18.86 -1.74
CA ARG A 247 21.78 -19.44 -2.40
C ARG A 247 22.63 -18.39 -3.10
N LEU A 248 22.01 -17.46 -3.83
CA LEU A 248 22.72 -16.37 -4.51
C LEU A 248 23.53 -15.50 -3.53
N TYR A 249 22.90 -15.03 -2.45
CA TYR A 249 23.58 -14.16 -1.50
C TYR A 249 24.64 -14.90 -0.68
N PHE A 250 24.37 -16.14 -0.25
CA PHE A 250 25.29 -16.92 0.59
C PHE A 250 26.38 -17.69 -0.19
N SER A 251 26.28 -17.77 -1.52
CA SER A 251 27.36 -18.23 -2.39
C SER A 251 28.37 -17.13 -2.74
N THR A 252 27.98 -15.86 -2.58
CA THR A 252 28.89 -14.74 -2.82
C THR A 252 29.89 -14.67 -1.66
N ASP A 253 31.17 -14.41 -1.96
CA ASP A 253 32.27 -14.45 -0.99
C ASP A 253 31.96 -13.67 0.30
N ALA A 254 32.32 -14.23 1.45
CA ALA A 254 31.98 -13.65 2.77
C ALA A 254 32.53 -12.22 2.91
N ASP A 255 33.65 -11.92 2.25
CA ASP A 255 34.24 -10.59 2.21
C ASP A 255 33.38 -9.57 1.46
N SER A 256 32.62 -10.00 0.45
CA SER A 256 31.68 -9.13 -0.29
C SER A 256 30.40 -8.82 0.51
N LEU A 257 29.93 -9.79 1.31
CA LEU A 257 28.82 -9.59 2.25
C LEU A 257 29.24 -8.70 3.42
N ASN A 258 30.47 -8.88 3.91
CA ASN A 258 31.02 -8.06 4.99
C ASN A 258 30.96 -6.58 4.64
N TRP A 259 31.22 -6.16 3.39
CA TRP A 259 31.17 -4.75 2.98
C TRP A 259 29.82 -4.05 3.24
N ASN A 260 28.71 -4.79 3.21
CA ASN A 260 27.36 -4.25 3.49
C ASN A 260 26.89 -4.51 4.93
N VAL A 261 27.55 -5.44 5.64
CA VAL A 261 27.19 -5.86 7.01
C VAL A 261 28.14 -5.26 8.07
N VAL A 262 29.12 -4.41 7.66
CA VAL A 262 30.16 -3.85 8.55
C VAL A 262 29.55 -3.16 9.79
N SER A 263 29.76 -3.82 10.93
CA SER A 263 29.74 -3.35 12.33
C SER A 263 28.41 -2.93 12.97
N HIS A 264 27.32 -3.59 12.62
CA HIS A 264 26.03 -3.31 13.25
C HIS A 264 25.53 -4.46 14.13
N SER A 265 24.65 -4.14 15.07
CA SER A 265 24.16 -5.05 16.12
C SER A 265 23.64 -6.39 15.56
N ARG A 266 23.57 -7.46 16.37
CA ARG A 266 23.00 -8.76 15.93
C ARG A 266 21.61 -8.61 15.29
N PHE A 267 20.81 -7.64 15.74
CA PHE A 267 19.51 -7.32 15.19
C PHE A 267 19.58 -6.72 13.78
N GLU A 268 20.55 -5.86 13.51
CA GLU A 268 20.72 -5.25 12.20
C GLU A 268 21.17 -6.28 11.16
N SER A 269 22.13 -7.16 11.52
CA SER A 269 22.51 -8.28 10.66
C SER A 269 21.32 -9.20 10.38
N ALA A 270 20.53 -9.51 11.40
CA ALA A 270 19.32 -10.32 11.24
C ALA A 270 18.30 -9.69 10.28
N SER A 271 18.01 -8.40 10.48
CA SER A 271 17.08 -7.66 9.62
C SER A 271 17.56 -7.56 8.17
N TYR A 272 18.88 -7.47 7.96
CA TYR A 272 19.48 -7.44 6.64
C TYR A 272 19.30 -8.78 5.92
N ILE A 273 19.50 -9.90 6.62
CA ILE A 273 19.24 -11.25 6.07
C ILE A 273 17.77 -11.37 5.64
N VAL A 274 16.83 -11.00 6.52
CA VAL A 274 15.39 -11.05 6.17
C VAL A 274 15.08 -10.12 5.00
N ALA A 275 15.69 -8.94 4.93
CA ALA A 275 15.51 -7.99 3.82
C ALA A 275 15.96 -8.58 2.48
N LEU A 276 17.14 -9.20 2.43
CA LEU A 276 17.66 -9.87 1.23
C LEU A 276 16.75 -10.99 0.74
N LEU A 277 16.17 -11.76 1.66
CA LEU A 277 15.26 -12.85 1.32
C LEU A 277 13.90 -12.35 0.82
N THR A 278 13.42 -11.22 1.33
CA THR A 278 12.03 -10.77 1.14
C THR A 278 11.84 -9.58 0.20
N ASN A 279 12.92 -8.88 -0.16
CA ASN A 279 12.90 -7.56 -0.81
C ASN A 279 12.15 -6.49 0.01
N LEU A 280 11.96 -6.70 1.31
CA LEU A 280 11.42 -5.69 2.19
C LEU A 280 12.53 -4.80 2.74
N PRO A 281 12.24 -3.53 3.06
CA PRO A 281 13.23 -2.62 3.61
C PRO A 281 13.74 -3.13 4.95
N GLN A 282 15.06 -3.25 5.08
CA GLN A 282 15.73 -3.67 6.33
C GLN A 282 15.23 -2.86 7.54
N ARG A 283 15.12 -1.54 7.39
CA ARG A 283 14.65 -0.64 8.46
C ARG A 283 13.25 -1.00 8.94
N TRP A 284 12.35 -1.35 8.02
CA TRP A 284 10.97 -1.66 8.35
C TRP A 284 10.88 -2.97 9.11
N ILE A 285 11.67 -3.98 8.69
CA ILE A 285 11.78 -5.26 9.41
C ILE A 285 12.30 -5.03 10.84
N LEU A 286 13.36 -4.25 10.98
CA LEU A 286 13.95 -3.92 12.28
C LEU A 286 12.96 -3.16 13.18
N GLU A 287 12.27 -2.15 12.63
CA GLU A 287 11.24 -1.39 13.34
C GLU A 287 10.08 -2.29 13.80
N CYS A 288 9.65 -3.24 12.98
CA CYS A 288 8.61 -4.22 13.37
C CYS A 288 9.05 -5.05 14.58
N TYR A 289 10.31 -5.49 14.58
CA TYR A 289 10.89 -6.27 15.65
C TYR A 289 11.06 -5.46 16.95
N VAL A 290 11.66 -4.27 16.86
CA VAL A 290 11.95 -3.42 18.04
C VAL A 290 10.69 -2.80 18.63
N SER A 291 9.68 -2.48 17.80
CA SER A 291 8.41 -1.90 18.27
C SER A 291 7.45 -2.93 18.88
N ARG A 292 7.87 -4.20 19.00
CA ARG A 292 7.04 -5.23 19.62
C ARG A 292 6.78 -4.84 21.08
N PRO A 293 5.51 -4.78 21.54
CA PRO A 293 5.22 -4.55 22.94
C PRO A 293 5.97 -5.58 23.78
N ASN A 294 6.74 -5.11 24.78
CA ASN A 294 7.60 -5.93 25.66
C ASN A 294 6.87 -7.03 26.45
N THR A 295 5.56 -7.20 26.27
CA THR A 295 4.77 -8.26 26.91
C THR A 295 5.23 -9.68 26.54
N ALA A 296 6.01 -9.86 25.47
CA ALA A 296 6.63 -11.15 25.14
C ALA A 296 8.13 -11.27 25.52
N LEU A 297 8.76 -10.19 25.98
CA LEU A 297 10.19 -10.13 26.28
C LEU A 297 10.50 -9.95 27.79
N GLN A 298 9.48 -9.85 28.65
CA GLN A 298 9.65 -10.05 30.09
C GLN A 298 9.71 -11.56 30.42
N PRO A 299 10.68 -12.03 31.21
CA PRO A 299 11.67 -12.92 30.64
C PRO A 299 11.68 -14.34 31.22
N MET A 300 12.05 -15.31 30.38
CA MET A 300 12.67 -16.59 30.79
C MET A 300 13.98 -16.39 31.59
N ALA A 301 14.41 -15.15 31.83
CA ALA A 301 15.43 -14.81 32.82
C ALA A 301 14.96 -14.96 34.28
N ALA A 302 13.68 -15.27 34.52
CA ALA A 302 13.19 -15.67 35.85
C ALA A 302 13.37 -17.16 36.17
N ALA A 303 13.90 -17.99 35.26
CA ALA A 303 14.00 -19.45 35.44
C ALA A 303 15.39 -19.98 35.89
N SER A 304 16.36 -19.13 36.24
CA SER A 304 17.70 -19.58 36.67
C SER A 304 18.12 -19.21 38.11
N THR A 305 17.20 -18.76 38.96
CA THR A 305 17.52 -18.34 40.35
C THR A 305 16.79 -19.09 41.47
N THR A 306 16.24 -20.29 41.19
CA THR A 306 15.75 -21.20 42.25
C THR A 306 16.73 -22.35 42.48
N GLY A 307 17.44 -22.32 43.62
CA GLY A 307 17.92 -23.56 44.26
C GLY A 307 19.41 -23.66 44.62
N ARG A 308 19.99 -22.69 45.34
CA ARG A 308 21.18 -22.96 46.17
C ARG A 308 21.15 -22.13 47.46
N ARG A 309 20.37 -22.60 48.44
CA ARG A 309 20.50 -22.30 49.88
C ARG A 309 19.89 -23.44 50.68
N GLY A 310 20.65 -23.96 51.66
CA GLY A 310 20.20 -24.91 52.68
C GLY A 310 20.81 -26.29 52.51
#